data_AF-A0AAJ5ME94-F1
#
_entry.id   AF-A0AAJ5ME94-F1
#
_cell.length_a   1.000
_cell.length_b   1.000
_cell.length_c   1.000
_cell.angle_alpha   90.00
_cell.angle_beta   90.00
_cell.angle_gamma   90.00
#
_symmetry.space_group_name_H-M   'P 1'
#
loop_
_entity.id
_entity.type
_entity.pdbx_description
1 polymer ?
#
loop_
_entity_poly.entity_id
_entity_poly.type
_entity_poly.pdbx_seq_one_letter_code
_entity_poly.pdbx_strand_id
1 'polypeptide(L)'
;MTESTLAFVFPGQGSQSLGMLAELSELHPQIRETFAEASEGAGVDLWALSQGGPEEMLNRTEYTQPALLAAGVAVWRLWTAQRGQRPALLAGHSLGEYTALVAAGALSLHDGAHLVRLRGQFMQAAAPAGVGAMAAVLGAEDAVVLEVCAEAAGSQVVVPANFNSPGQIVIGGDAAAVDRALALLAERGVRKAVKLAVSVPSHTPLMRDAANQLGEAMAGLSWHAPQIPVVQNVDARVHDGSAAIRQALVEQLYLPVQWTGCVQALASQGITRIAECGPGKVLSGLIKRIDKSLDARPLATPADYAGALDAWAH
;
A
#
# COMPACT_ATOMS: atom_id res chain seq x y z
N MET A 1 -14.19 2.25 22.58
CA MET A 1 -13.95 3.70 22.42
C MET A 1 -12.68 3.88 21.60
N THR A 2 -12.56 4.96 20.84
CA THR A 2 -11.35 5.26 20.04
C THR A 2 -10.16 5.49 20.97
N GLU A 3 -9.02 4.88 20.65
CA GLU A 3 -7.75 5.06 21.35
C GLU A 3 -6.91 6.10 20.61
N SER A 4 -6.62 7.24 21.26
CA SER A 4 -5.97 8.39 20.61
C SER A 4 -4.53 8.15 20.19
N THR A 5 -3.85 7.18 20.79
CA THR A 5 -2.43 6.90 20.50
C THR A 5 -2.20 5.75 19.52
N LEU A 6 -3.27 5.14 18.99
CA LEU A 6 -3.22 3.99 18.10
C LEU A 6 -3.61 4.36 16.67
N ALA A 7 -2.78 3.97 15.71
CA ALA A 7 -3.11 4.00 14.29
C ALA A 7 -3.01 2.61 13.66
N PHE A 8 -3.74 2.40 12.58
CA PHE A 8 -3.63 1.21 11.75
C PHE A 8 -3.03 1.57 10.39
N VAL A 9 -2.08 0.77 9.93
CA VAL A 9 -1.49 0.88 8.61
C VAL A 9 -1.75 -0.37 7.78
N PHE A 10 -2.05 -0.19 6.49
CA PHE A 10 -2.37 -1.31 5.61
C PHE A 10 -1.29 -1.50 4.54
N PRO A 11 -0.77 -2.73 4.36
CA PRO A 11 0.29 -3.00 3.40
C PRO A 11 -0.21 -2.97 1.95
N GLY A 12 0.72 -2.72 1.03
CA GLY A 12 0.51 -2.74 -0.41
C GLY A 12 1.34 -3.82 -1.12
N GLN A 13 1.46 -3.67 -2.45
CA GLN A 13 2.19 -4.58 -3.34
C GLN A 13 3.58 -4.95 -2.79
N GLY A 14 3.93 -6.22 -2.84
CA GLY A 14 5.17 -6.78 -2.29
C GLY A 14 5.00 -7.42 -0.90
N SER A 15 3.83 -7.28 -0.28
CA SER A 15 3.52 -7.91 1.02
C SER A 15 2.69 -9.19 0.89
N GLN A 16 2.26 -9.54 -0.33
CA GLN A 16 1.56 -10.79 -0.60
C GLN A 16 2.54 -11.97 -0.58
N SER A 17 2.04 -13.13 -0.18
CA SER A 17 2.74 -14.41 -0.29
C SER A 17 1.72 -15.52 -0.49
N LEU A 18 2.13 -16.63 -1.12
CA LEU A 18 1.33 -17.85 -1.07
C LEU A 18 1.08 -18.25 0.40
N GLY A 19 -0.15 -18.65 0.70
CA GLY A 19 -0.55 -19.05 2.05
C GLY A 19 -0.72 -17.90 3.04
N MET A 20 -0.72 -16.64 2.58
CA MET A 20 -0.93 -15.51 3.50
C MET A 20 -2.23 -15.66 4.29
N LEU A 21 -2.16 -15.40 5.59
CA LEU A 21 -3.26 -15.54 6.56
C LEU A 21 -3.82 -16.98 6.76
N ALA A 22 -3.18 -18.02 6.23
CA ALA A 22 -3.64 -19.41 6.39
C ALA A 22 -3.89 -19.79 7.86
N GLU A 23 -2.88 -19.58 8.71
CA GLU A 23 -2.93 -19.96 10.13
C GLU A 23 -3.99 -19.18 10.92
N LEU A 24 -4.17 -17.88 10.62
CA LEU A 24 -5.26 -17.10 11.23
C LEU A 24 -6.62 -17.60 10.75
N SER A 25 -6.74 -18.00 9.48
CA SER A 25 -7.99 -18.52 8.93
C SER A 25 -8.39 -19.86 9.51
N GLU A 26 -7.45 -20.69 9.95
CA GLU A 26 -7.75 -21.95 10.65
C GLU A 26 -8.47 -21.69 11.98
N LEU A 27 -8.17 -20.56 12.63
CA LEU A 27 -8.75 -20.14 13.90
C LEU A 27 -10.03 -19.31 13.74
N HIS A 28 -10.18 -18.63 12.60
CA HIS A 28 -11.19 -17.59 12.40
C HIS A 28 -11.90 -17.70 11.03
N PRO A 29 -13.10 -18.32 10.97
CA PRO A 29 -13.86 -18.51 9.73
C PRO A 29 -14.15 -17.21 8.96
N GLN A 30 -14.34 -16.11 9.68
CA GLN A 30 -14.59 -14.76 9.14
C GLN A 30 -13.53 -14.32 8.10
N ILE A 31 -12.30 -14.81 8.19
CA ILE A 31 -11.26 -14.47 7.20
C ILE A 31 -11.68 -14.97 5.82
N ARG A 32 -12.10 -16.24 5.69
CA ARG A 32 -12.54 -16.79 4.40
C ARG A 32 -13.83 -16.15 3.91
N GLU A 33 -14.75 -15.84 4.81
CA GLU A 33 -15.99 -15.11 4.49
C GLU A 33 -15.69 -13.72 3.92
N THR A 34 -14.70 -13.03 4.49
CA THR A 34 -14.26 -11.71 4.00
C THR A 34 -13.60 -11.82 2.62
N PHE A 35 -12.78 -12.84 2.39
CA PHE A 35 -12.23 -13.10 1.06
C PHE A 35 -13.32 -13.45 0.05
N ALA A 36 -14.34 -14.20 0.42
CA ALA A 36 -15.46 -14.53 -0.47
C ALA A 36 -16.22 -13.25 -0.88
N GLU A 37 -16.56 -12.38 0.06
CA GLU A 37 -17.19 -11.07 -0.23
C GLU A 37 -16.34 -10.20 -1.17
N ALA A 38 -15.03 -10.12 -0.93
CA ALA A 38 -14.12 -9.39 -1.81
C ALA A 38 -13.99 -10.06 -3.20
N SER A 39 -14.08 -11.39 -3.27
CA SER A 39 -14.00 -12.16 -4.51
C SER A 39 -15.16 -11.86 -5.44
N GLU A 40 -16.37 -11.66 -4.90
CA GLU A 40 -17.54 -11.25 -5.68
C GLU A 40 -17.30 -9.92 -6.41
N GLY A 41 -16.74 -8.92 -5.71
CA GLY A 41 -16.41 -7.64 -6.32
C GLY A 41 -15.23 -7.70 -7.30
N ALA A 42 -14.20 -8.49 -6.97
CA ALA A 42 -12.99 -8.62 -7.79
C ALA A 42 -13.16 -9.53 -9.02
N GLY A 43 -14.21 -10.35 -9.06
CA GLY A 43 -14.48 -11.32 -10.12
C GLY A 43 -13.47 -12.47 -10.19
N VAL A 44 -12.88 -12.86 -9.06
CA VAL A 44 -11.89 -13.94 -8.95
C VAL A 44 -11.91 -14.49 -7.52
N ASP A 45 -11.76 -15.80 -7.35
CA ASP A 45 -11.60 -16.41 -6.02
C ASP A 45 -10.23 -16.04 -5.44
N LEU A 46 -10.22 -15.00 -4.61
CA LEU A 46 -9.02 -14.44 -4.01
C LEU A 46 -8.42 -15.37 -2.95
N TRP A 47 -9.25 -16.17 -2.27
CA TRP A 47 -8.74 -17.12 -1.29
C TRP A 47 -8.03 -18.27 -1.99
N ALA A 48 -8.68 -18.91 -2.96
CA ALA A 48 -8.06 -19.99 -3.74
C ALA A 48 -6.75 -19.53 -4.39
N LEU A 49 -6.74 -18.34 -5.01
CA LEU A 49 -5.54 -17.79 -5.64
C LEU A 49 -4.42 -17.50 -4.62
N SER A 50 -4.74 -16.90 -3.47
CA SER A 50 -3.72 -16.55 -2.47
C SER A 50 -3.17 -17.77 -1.71
N GLN A 51 -3.95 -18.85 -1.57
CA GLN A 51 -3.50 -20.06 -0.89
C GLN A 51 -2.80 -21.04 -1.86
N GLY A 52 -3.40 -21.29 -3.02
CA GLY A 52 -2.97 -22.33 -3.97
C GLY A 52 -2.26 -21.84 -5.22
N GLY A 53 -2.25 -20.52 -5.48
CA GLY A 53 -1.65 -19.94 -6.68
C GLY A 53 -2.50 -20.10 -7.95
N PRO A 54 -1.89 -19.97 -9.16
CA PRO A 54 -0.45 -19.88 -9.39
C PRO A 54 0.16 -18.55 -8.88
N GLU A 55 1.36 -18.62 -8.30
CA GLU A 55 2.04 -17.46 -7.72
C GLU A 55 2.30 -16.34 -8.73
N GLU A 56 2.56 -16.69 -9.99
CA GLU A 56 2.69 -15.72 -11.08
C GLU A 56 1.44 -14.85 -11.23
N MET A 57 0.25 -15.45 -11.13
CA MET A 57 -1.02 -14.72 -11.18
C MET A 57 -1.22 -13.90 -9.91
N LEU A 58 -0.92 -14.45 -8.72
CA LEU A 58 -0.97 -13.69 -7.47
C LEU A 58 -0.07 -12.45 -7.50
N ASN A 59 1.08 -12.51 -8.19
CA ASN A 59 2.05 -11.43 -8.32
C ASN A 59 1.75 -10.43 -9.44
N ARG A 60 0.77 -10.71 -10.31
CA ARG A 60 0.26 -9.72 -11.27
C ARG A 60 -0.60 -8.69 -10.53
N THR A 61 -0.33 -7.40 -10.76
CA THR A 61 -0.88 -6.32 -9.93
C THR A 61 -2.42 -6.30 -9.88
N GLU A 62 -3.10 -6.67 -10.97
CA GLU A 62 -4.56 -6.74 -11.00
C GLU A 62 -5.14 -7.77 -10.01
N TYR A 63 -4.40 -8.82 -9.67
CA TYR A 63 -4.83 -9.83 -8.69
C TYR A 63 -4.24 -9.57 -7.31
N THR A 64 -3.00 -9.10 -7.25
CA THR A 64 -2.36 -8.75 -5.97
C THR A 64 -3.17 -7.70 -5.22
N GLN A 65 -3.65 -6.67 -5.92
CA GLN A 65 -4.35 -5.55 -5.30
C GLN A 65 -5.62 -5.98 -4.56
N PRO A 66 -6.60 -6.65 -5.20
CA PRO A 66 -7.80 -7.12 -4.49
C PRO A 66 -7.47 -8.19 -3.44
N ALA A 67 -6.47 -9.04 -3.65
CA ALA A 67 -6.07 -10.05 -2.66
C ALA A 67 -5.53 -9.40 -1.37
N LEU A 68 -4.68 -8.37 -1.50
CA LEU A 68 -4.16 -7.62 -0.36
C LEU A 68 -5.22 -6.76 0.33
N LEU A 69 -6.16 -6.19 -0.44
CA LEU A 69 -7.29 -5.48 0.13
C LEU A 69 -8.17 -6.42 0.97
N ALA A 70 -8.52 -7.59 0.43
CA ALA A 70 -9.26 -8.62 1.16
C ALA A 70 -8.52 -9.06 2.43
N ALA A 71 -7.21 -9.30 2.33
CA ALA A 71 -6.37 -9.69 3.46
C ALA A 71 -6.35 -8.64 4.57
N GLY A 72 -6.11 -7.36 4.24
CA GLY A 72 -6.09 -6.30 5.24
C GLY A 72 -7.45 -6.04 5.88
N VAL A 73 -8.54 -6.13 5.10
CA VAL A 73 -9.92 -6.02 5.64
C VAL A 73 -10.28 -7.23 6.50
N ALA A 74 -9.80 -8.44 6.18
CA ALA A 74 -10.02 -9.63 7.00
C ALA A 74 -9.38 -9.49 8.38
N VAL A 75 -8.12 -9.03 8.44
CA VAL A 75 -7.43 -8.76 9.72
C VAL A 75 -8.11 -7.62 10.48
N TRP A 76 -8.56 -6.57 9.78
CA TRP A 76 -9.31 -5.46 10.38
C TRP A 76 -10.61 -5.90 11.04
N ARG A 77 -11.40 -6.71 10.32
CA ARG A 77 -12.67 -7.26 10.80
C ARG A 77 -12.45 -8.20 11.98
N LEU A 78 -11.37 -8.98 11.97
CA LEU A 78 -10.99 -9.86 13.08
C LEU A 78 -10.65 -9.05 14.33
N TRP A 79 -9.76 -8.06 14.21
CA TRP A 79 -9.37 -7.16 15.30
C TRP A 79 -10.58 -6.48 15.95
N THR A 80 -11.48 -5.96 15.10
CA THR A 80 -12.69 -5.27 15.55
C THR A 80 -13.66 -6.23 16.25
N ALA A 81 -13.85 -7.43 15.71
CA ALA A 81 -14.71 -8.45 16.31
C ALA A 81 -14.19 -8.95 17.67
N GLN A 82 -12.87 -9.05 17.84
CA GLN A 82 -12.24 -9.40 19.11
C GLN A 82 -12.09 -8.22 20.08
N ARG A 83 -12.73 -7.08 19.77
CA ARG A 83 -12.81 -5.89 20.61
C ARG A 83 -11.43 -5.28 20.92
N GLY A 84 -10.48 -5.39 20.00
CA GLY A 84 -9.22 -4.64 20.08
C GLY A 84 -9.46 -3.13 20.06
N GLN A 85 -8.49 -2.36 20.54
CA GLN A 85 -8.58 -0.91 20.57
C GLN A 85 -8.86 -0.33 19.17
N ARG A 86 -9.81 0.61 19.07
CA ARG A 86 -10.16 1.24 17.79
C ARG A 86 -9.15 2.37 17.51
N PRO A 87 -8.47 2.37 16.34
CA PRO A 87 -7.49 3.41 16.03
C PRO A 87 -8.13 4.78 15.83
N ALA A 88 -7.38 5.84 16.13
CA ALA A 88 -7.77 7.22 15.87
C ALA A 88 -7.50 7.66 14.43
N LEU A 89 -6.53 7.03 13.76
CA LEU A 89 -6.10 7.36 12.40
C LEU A 89 -5.77 6.09 11.62
N LEU A 90 -6.00 6.14 10.31
CA LEU A 90 -5.58 5.11 9.37
C LEU A 90 -4.63 5.69 8.33
N ALA A 91 -3.76 4.85 7.78
CA ALA A 91 -3.04 5.13 6.55
C ALA A 91 -2.81 3.80 5.82
N GLY A 92 -2.41 3.83 4.56
CA GLY A 92 -1.97 2.61 3.89
C GLY A 92 -1.04 2.91 2.75
N HIS A 93 -0.19 1.95 2.40
CA HIS A 93 0.85 2.16 1.40
C HIS A 93 0.33 1.80 0.01
N SER A 94 0.19 2.81 -0.86
CA SER A 94 -0.35 2.68 -2.22
C SER A 94 -1.72 1.98 -2.23
N LEU A 95 -1.76 0.69 -2.58
CA LEU A 95 -2.96 -0.14 -2.48
C LEU A 95 -3.57 -0.11 -1.07
N GLY A 96 -2.74 -0.10 -0.03
CA GLY A 96 -3.22 -0.07 1.35
C GLY A 96 -4.12 1.12 1.67
N GLU A 97 -4.03 2.22 0.93
CA GLU A 97 -4.90 3.40 1.11
C GLU A 97 -6.37 3.06 0.82
N TYR A 98 -6.63 2.19 -0.17
CA TYR A 98 -7.97 1.67 -0.46
C TYR A 98 -8.47 0.75 0.65
N THR A 99 -7.58 -0.08 1.19
CA THR A 99 -7.88 -0.93 2.35
C THR A 99 -8.23 -0.08 3.57
N ALA A 100 -7.52 1.03 3.80
CA ALA A 100 -7.81 1.99 4.86
C ALA A 100 -9.18 2.65 4.67
N LEU A 101 -9.54 3.00 3.43
CA LEU A 101 -10.85 3.58 3.11
C LEU A 101 -12.01 2.60 3.32
N VAL A 102 -11.82 1.30 2.99
CA VAL A 102 -12.81 0.26 3.32
C VAL A 102 -12.90 0.06 4.83
N ALA A 103 -11.78 0.02 5.55
CA ALA A 103 -11.76 -0.07 7.01
C ALA A 103 -12.43 1.14 7.70
N ALA A 104 -12.28 2.34 7.11
CA ALA A 104 -12.97 3.55 7.53
C ALA A 104 -14.45 3.58 7.15
N GLY A 105 -14.94 2.62 6.36
CA GLY A 105 -16.32 2.58 5.89
C GLY A 105 -16.64 3.57 4.77
N ALA A 106 -15.64 4.15 4.11
CA ALA A 106 -15.85 5.07 2.98
C ALA A 106 -16.29 4.34 1.70
N LEU A 107 -15.90 3.07 1.56
CA LEU A 107 -16.30 2.14 0.50
C LEU A 107 -16.75 0.81 1.11
N SER A 108 -17.65 0.11 0.42
CA SER A 108 -17.93 -1.30 0.73
C SER A 108 -16.72 -2.16 0.36
N LEU A 109 -16.58 -3.35 0.96
CA LEU A 109 -15.51 -4.28 0.59
C LEU A 109 -15.68 -4.77 -0.86
N HIS A 110 -16.92 -5.05 -1.28
CA HIS A 110 -17.25 -5.40 -2.65
C HIS A 110 -16.74 -4.33 -3.65
N ASP A 111 -17.12 -3.07 -3.45
CA ASP A 111 -16.73 -1.99 -4.36
C ASP A 111 -15.25 -1.67 -4.27
N GLY A 112 -14.65 -1.75 -3.07
CA GLY A 112 -13.22 -1.63 -2.88
C GLY A 112 -12.45 -2.68 -3.68
N ALA A 113 -12.84 -3.94 -3.60
CA ALA A 113 -12.21 -5.05 -4.33
C ALA A 113 -12.39 -4.90 -5.85
N HIS A 114 -13.59 -4.53 -6.31
CA HIS A 114 -13.86 -4.21 -7.72
C HIS A 114 -12.96 -3.08 -8.23
N LEU A 115 -12.90 -1.97 -7.49
CA LEU A 115 -12.14 -0.79 -7.84
C LEU A 115 -10.65 -1.07 -7.95
N VAL A 116 -10.07 -1.80 -6.99
CA VAL A 116 -8.62 -2.07 -7.01
C VAL A 116 -8.24 -3.14 -8.04
N ARG A 117 -9.17 -4.01 -8.43
CA ARG A 117 -9.00 -4.87 -9.61
C ARG A 117 -8.87 -4.03 -10.87
N LEU A 118 -9.78 -3.08 -11.09
CA LEU A 118 -9.71 -2.13 -12.21
C LEU A 118 -8.44 -1.28 -12.15
N ARG A 119 -8.08 -0.75 -10.98
CA ARG A 119 -6.83 0.00 -10.76
C ARG A 119 -5.62 -0.79 -11.26
N GLY A 120 -5.48 -2.05 -10.84
CA GLY A 120 -4.38 -2.90 -11.30
C GLY A 120 -4.41 -3.16 -12.80
N GLN A 121 -5.59 -3.32 -13.41
CA GLN A 121 -5.72 -3.47 -14.87
C GLN A 121 -5.30 -2.21 -15.63
N PHE A 122 -5.76 -1.03 -15.21
CA PHE A 122 -5.38 0.25 -15.82
C PHE A 122 -3.87 0.49 -15.70
N MET A 123 -3.29 0.23 -14.55
CA MET A 123 -1.84 0.36 -14.33
C MET A 123 -1.04 -0.60 -15.21
N GLN A 124 -1.48 -1.86 -15.33
CA GLN A 124 -0.80 -2.85 -16.17
C GLN A 124 -0.92 -2.51 -17.65
N ALA A 125 -2.06 -1.98 -18.10
CA ALA A 125 -2.28 -1.55 -19.47
C ALA A 125 -1.45 -0.32 -19.85
N ALA A 126 -1.23 0.60 -18.91
CA ALA A 126 -0.40 1.79 -19.12
C ALA A 126 1.09 1.48 -19.32
N ALA A 127 1.57 0.34 -18.81
CA ALA A 127 2.94 -0.12 -19.03
C ALA A 127 2.99 -1.64 -19.29
N PRO A 128 2.87 -2.05 -20.57
CA PRO A 128 3.08 -3.44 -20.97
C PRO A 128 4.45 -3.97 -20.54
N ALA A 129 4.58 -5.30 -20.47
CA ALA A 129 5.80 -5.96 -20.03
C ALA A 129 7.04 -5.44 -20.80
N GLY A 130 8.07 -5.03 -20.05
CA GLY A 130 9.32 -4.49 -20.58
C GLY A 130 9.35 -2.97 -20.80
N VAL A 131 8.21 -2.27 -20.74
CA VAL A 131 8.18 -0.80 -20.85
C VAL A 131 8.66 -0.14 -19.56
N GLY A 132 8.10 -0.56 -18.43
CA GLY A 132 8.38 0.02 -17.12
C GLY A 132 9.35 -0.81 -16.28
N ALA A 133 9.96 -0.14 -15.30
CA ALA A 133 10.68 -0.78 -14.21
C ALA A 133 10.54 0.02 -12.91
N MET A 134 10.82 -0.65 -11.79
CA MET A 134 11.00 -0.02 -10.48
C MET A 134 12.26 -0.54 -9.81
N ALA A 135 12.95 0.30 -9.05
CA ALA A 135 14.14 -0.09 -8.32
C ALA A 135 14.21 0.56 -6.93
N ALA A 136 14.52 -0.24 -5.91
CA ALA A 136 14.76 0.25 -4.57
C ALA A 136 16.22 0.69 -4.43
N VAL A 137 16.43 1.93 -3.99
CA VAL A 137 17.73 2.54 -3.70
C VAL A 137 17.87 2.66 -2.18
N LEU A 138 18.88 2.02 -1.61
CA LEU A 138 19.08 1.88 -0.17
C LEU A 138 20.34 2.62 0.29
N GLY A 139 20.20 3.41 1.35
CA GLY A 139 21.29 4.10 2.03
C GLY A 139 21.80 5.36 1.33
N ALA A 140 21.13 5.84 0.29
CA ALA A 140 21.40 7.12 -0.35
C ALA A 140 20.57 8.25 0.28
N GLU A 141 21.08 9.48 0.20
CA GLU A 141 20.33 10.68 0.54
C GLU A 141 19.29 10.99 -0.54
N ASP A 142 18.12 11.46 -0.14
CA ASP A 142 17.02 11.78 -1.05
C ASP A 142 17.46 12.76 -2.15
N ALA A 143 18.18 13.83 -1.79
CA ALA A 143 18.67 14.82 -2.73
C ALA A 143 19.53 14.22 -3.85
N VAL A 144 20.40 13.25 -3.53
CA VAL A 144 21.24 12.56 -4.51
C VAL A 144 20.38 11.72 -5.46
N VAL A 145 19.38 11.01 -4.95
CA VAL A 145 18.48 10.20 -5.80
C VAL A 145 17.66 11.09 -6.72
N LEU A 146 17.16 12.23 -6.23
CA LEU A 146 16.39 13.18 -7.03
C LEU A 146 17.23 13.78 -8.16
N GLU A 147 18.45 14.22 -7.86
CA GLU A 147 19.39 14.76 -8.85
C GLU A 147 19.72 13.72 -9.93
N VAL A 148 20.02 12.47 -9.52
CA VAL A 148 20.32 11.39 -10.47
C VAL A 148 19.11 11.05 -11.35
N CYS A 149 17.89 11.04 -10.82
CA CYS A 149 16.70 10.85 -11.65
C CYS A 149 16.58 11.94 -12.72
N ALA A 150 16.83 13.20 -12.36
CA ALA A 150 16.79 14.31 -13.31
C ALA A 150 17.86 14.17 -14.42
N GLU A 151 19.08 13.76 -14.05
CA GLU A 151 20.17 13.52 -15.00
C GLU A 151 19.90 12.31 -15.93
N ALA A 152 19.33 11.24 -15.39
CA ALA A 152 19.08 9.99 -16.11
C ALA A 152 17.87 10.06 -17.08
N ALA A 153 16.93 10.98 -16.85
CA ALA A 153 15.67 11.05 -17.57
C ALA A 153 15.86 11.17 -19.09
N GLY A 154 16.61 12.16 -19.55
CA GLY A 154 16.69 12.46 -20.98
C GLY A 154 15.30 12.76 -21.56
N SER A 155 14.87 12.00 -22.57
CA SER A 155 13.52 12.07 -23.14
C SER A 155 12.53 11.04 -22.56
N GLN A 156 12.93 10.34 -21.49
CA GLN A 156 12.17 9.28 -20.83
C GLN A 156 11.88 9.66 -19.37
N VAL A 157 11.01 8.90 -18.73
CA VAL A 157 10.60 9.10 -17.34
C VAL A 157 11.46 8.24 -16.42
N VAL A 158 12.07 8.85 -15.41
CA VAL A 158 12.52 8.18 -14.19
C VAL A 158 12.39 9.16 -13.04
N VAL A 159 11.63 8.77 -12.01
CA VAL A 159 11.32 9.63 -10.87
C VAL A 159 11.31 8.84 -9.58
N PRO A 160 11.46 9.49 -8.40
CA PRO A 160 11.06 8.89 -7.14
C PRO A 160 9.58 8.50 -7.19
N ALA A 161 9.31 7.24 -6.91
CA ALA A 161 7.98 6.65 -6.86
C ALA A 161 7.52 6.45 -5.41
N ASN A 162 8.43 6.06 -4.49
CA ASN A 162 8.10 5.91 -3.07
C ASN A 162 9.19 6.52 -2.18
N PHE A 163 8.80 7.37 -1.23
CA PHE A 163 9.66 7.81 -0.13
C PHE A 163 9.38 6.96 1.12
N ASN A 164 9.96 5.75 1.13
CA ASN A 164 9.59 4.69 2.09
C ASN A 164 10.17 4.88 3.49
N SER A 165 11.40 5.37 3.62
CA SER A 165 12.01 5.76 4.91
C SER A 165 13.32 6.51 4.62
N PRO A 166 13.93 7.18 5.62
CA PRO A 166 15.28 7.71 5.47
C PRO A 166 16.26 6.64 4.95
N GLY A 167 16.87 6.92 3.80
CA GLY A 167 17.77 5.98 3.11
C GLY A 167 17.05 4.79 2.47
N GLN A 168 15.78 4.93 2.07
CA GLN A 168 15.09 3.98 1.20
C GLN A 168 14.08 4.71 0.32
N ILE A 169 14.46 4.91 -0.94
CA ILE A 169 13.59 5.41 -2.00
C ILE A 169 13.37 4.30 -3.02
N VAL A 170 12.18 4.23 -3.58
CA VAL A 170 11.95 3.47 -4.82
C VAL A 170 11.85 4.45 -5.96
N ILE A 171 12.64 4.26 -7.01
CA ILE A 171 12.52 4.99 -8.28
C ILE A 171 11.75 4.13 -9.28
N GLY A 172 11.09 4.77 -10.25
CA GLY A 172 10.38 4.07 -11.31
C GLY A 172 10.20 4.93 -12.55
N GLY A 173 9.83 4.28 -13.65
CA GLY A 173 9.56 4.92 -14.93
C GLY A 173 9.88 3.98 -16.09
N ASP A 174 10.35 4.54 -17.20
CA ASP A 174 10.84 3.78 -18.33
C ASP A 174 12.02 2.89 -17.93
N ALA A 175 12.01 1.62 -18.32
CA ALA A 175 13.02 0.64 -17.90
C ALA A 175 14.45 1.10 -18.22
N ALA A 176 14.67 1.67 -19.40
CA ALA A 176 15.98 2.18 -19.80
C ALA A 176 16.43 3.41 -18.97
N ALA A 177 15.49 4.28 -18.55
CA ALA A 177 15.81 5.44 -17.72
C ALA A 177 16.12 5.04 -16.28
N VAL A 178 15.40 4.04 -15.75
CA VAL A 178 15.72 3.41 -14.47
C VAL A 178 17.12 2.79 -14.50
N ASP A 179 17.46 2.07 -15.57
CA ASP A 179 18.79 1.46 -15.71
C ASP A 179 19.92 2.49 -15.78
N ARG A 180 19.70 3.62 -16.48
CA ARG A 180 20.64 4.76 -16.47
C ARG A 180 20.79 5.36 -15.07
N ALA A 181 19.69 5.57 -14.34
CA ALA A 181 19.73 6.10 -12.99
C ALA A 181 20.51 5.17 -12.04
N LEU A 182 20.35 3.85 -12.18
CA LEU A 182 21.11 2.87 -11.40
C LEU A 182 22.61 2.91 -11.71
N ALA A 183 22.99 3.10 -12.98
CA ALA A 183 24.40 3.27 -13.36
C ALA A 183 25.01 4.54 -12.76
N LEU A 184 24.33 5.68 -12.86
CA LEU A 184 24.78 6.95 -12.26
C LEU A 184 24.86 6.88 -10.73
N LEU A 185 23.91 6.21 -10.07
CA LEU A 185 23.97 5.95 -8.63
C LEU A 185 25.21 5.12 -8.27
N ALA A 186 25.54 4.09 -9.04
CA ALA A 186 26.72 3.26 -8.83
C ALA A 186 28.02 4.05 -8.99
N GLU A 187 28.11 4.93 -10.00
CA GLU A 187 29.24 5.85 -10.21
C GLU A 187 29.42 6.82 -9.04
N ARG A 188 28.32 7.26 -8.43
CA ARG A 188 28.31 8.10 -7.21
C ARG A 188 28.53 7.31 -5.92
N GLY A 189 28.84 6.02 -6.00
CA GLY A 189 29.18 5.17 -4.86
C GLY A 189 27.98 4.56 -4.11
N VAL A 190 26.75 4.73 -4.61
CA VAL A 190 25.55 4.08 -4.06
C VAL A 190 25.54 2.62 -4.50
N ARG A 191 25.94 1.72 -3.60
CA ARG A 191 26.13 0.29 -3.93
C ARG A 191 24.89 -0.59 -3.78
N LYS A 192 23.87 -0.11 -3.05
CA LYS A 192 22.69 -0.92 -2.71
C LYS A 192 21.47 -0.42 -3.48
N ALA A 193 21.40 -0.74 -4.76
CA ALA A 193 20.22 -0.48 -5.57
C ALA A 193 19.79 -1.76 -6.30
N VAL A 194 18.51 -2.11 -6.22
CA VAL A 194 17.97 -3.39 -6.70
C VAL A 194 16.71 -3.18 -7.52
N LYS A 195 16.68 -3.71 -8.74
CA LYS A 195 15.45 -3.77 -9.54
C LYS A 195 14.44 -4.71 -8.88
N LEU A 196 13.20 -4.26 -8.79
CA LEU A 196 12.11 -5.01 -8.21
C LEU A 196 11.52 -5.96 -9.27
N ALA A 197 10.92 -7.07 -8.83
CA ALA A 197 10.28 -8.03 -9.73
C ALA A 197 8.98 -7.48 -10.41
N VAL A 198 8.52 -6.30 -10.01
CA VAL A 198 7.34 -5.63 -10.57
C VAL A 198 7.72 -4.82 -11.81
N SER A 199 6.97 -5.02 -12.89
CA SER A 199 7.15 -4.33 -14.18
C SER A 199 6.36 -3.01 -14.29
N VAL A 200 5.35 -2.83 -13.44
CA VAL A 200 4.46 -1.66 -13.50
C VAL A 200 5.14 -0.47 -12.82
N PRO A 201 5.40 0.65 -13.52
CA PRO A 201 6.06 1.83 -12.97
C PRO A 201 5.05 2.73 -12.25
N SER A 202 4.44 2.20 -11.18
CA SER A 202 3.47 2.92 -10.34
C SER A 202 4.05 4.20 -9.74
N HIS A 203 3.21 5.21 -9.50
CA HIS A 203 3.62 6.47 -8.86
C HIS A 203 4.58 7.28 -9.74
N THR A 204 4.43 7.16 -11.06
CA THR A 204 5.22 7.90 -12.05
C THR A 204 4.28 8.56 -13.08
N PRO A 205 4.77 9.57 -13.84
CA PRO A 205 4.01 10.16 -14.93
C PRO A 205 3.44 9.17 -15.96
N LEU A 206 4.03 7.97 -16.12
CA LEU A 206 3.51 6.94 -17.02
C LEU A 206 2.11 6.44 -16.61
N MET A 207 1.69 6.67 -15.37
CA MET A 207 0.36 6.31 -14.87
C MET A 207 -0.68 7.41 -15.07
N ARG A 208 -0.35 8.55 -15.70
CA ARG A 208 -1.23 9.72 -15.76
C ARG A 208 -2.60 9.41 -16.39
N ASP A 209 -2.63 8.64 -17.47
CA ASP A 209 -3.88 8.27 -18.16
C ASP A 209 -4.62 7.14 -17.46
N ALA A 210 -3.91 6.21 -16.81
CA ALA A 210 -4.52 5.23 -15.92
C ALA A 210 -5.24 5.91 -14.74
N ALA A 211 -4.72 7.05 -14.27
CA ALA A 211 -5.32 7.83 -13.20
C ALA A 211 -6.64 8.49 -13.62
N ASN A 212 -6.76 8.91 -14.88
CA ASN A 212 -8.02 9.42 -15.42
C ASN A 212 -9.09 8.33 -15.46
N GLN A 213 -8.73 7.14 -16.00
CA GLN A 213 -9.62 5.97 -16.01
C GLN A 213 -10.06 5.56 -14.60
N LEU A 214 -9.13 5.62 -13.63
CA LEU A 214 -9.43 5.37 -12.23
C LEU A 214 -10.38 6.41 -11.65
N GLY A 215 -10.21 7.69 -11.98
CA GLY A 215 -11.12 8.77 -11.57
C GLY A 215 -12.56 8.56 -12.07
N GLU A 216 -12.71 8.13 -13.33
CA GLU A 216 -14.01 7.77 -13.91
C GLU A 216 -14.64 6.56 -13.20
N ALA A 217 -13.86 5.49 -12.98
CA ALA A 217 -14.32 4.30 -12.26
C ALA A 217 -14.80 4.65 -10.84
N MET A 218 -14.04 5.47 -10.10
CA MET A 218 -14.41 5.90 -8.75
C MET A 218 -15.68 6.76 -8.72
N ALA A 219 -15.98 7.51 -9.78
CA ALA A 219 -17.17 8.35 -9.85
C ALA A 219 -18.48 7.54 -9.96
N GLY A 220 -18.41 6.29 -10.44
CA GLY A 220 -19.55 5.38 -10.51
C GLY A 220 -19.88 4.65 -9.20
N LEU A 221 -19.05 4.80 -8.16
CA LEU A 221 -19.20 4.08 -6.89
C LEU A 221 -19.88 4.95 -5.82
N SER A 222 -20.46 4.29 -4.82
CA SER A 222 -21.02 4.97 -3.65
C SER A 222 -19.93 5.27 -2.63
N TRP A 223 -19.82 6.54 -2.24
CA TRP A 223 -18.85 7.00 -1.24
C TRP A 223 -19.56 7.45 0.04
N HIS A 224 -19.04 7.01 1.17
CA HIS A 224 -19.52 7.40 2.49
C HIS A 224 -18.49 8.22 3.24
N ALA A 225 -18.93 8.97 4.25
CA ALA A 225 -18.03 9.70 5.13
C ALA A 225 -17.16 8.71 5.93
N PRO A 226 -15.81 8.84 5.91
CA PRO A 226 -14.93 8.00 6.71
C PRO A 226 -15.25 8.10 8.20
N GLN A 227 -15.41 6.95 8.86
CA GLN A 227 -15.64 6.85 10.30
C GLN A 227 -14.35 7.01 11.12
N ILE A 228 -13.20 6.87 10.45
CA ILE A 228 -11.86 7.12 10.99
C ILE A 228 -11.10 7.88 9.89
N PRO A 229 -10.45 9.02 10.19
CA PRO A 229 -9.69 9.77 9.20
C PRO A 229 -8.56 8.94 8.58
N VAL A 230 -8.34 9.12 7.27
CA VAL A 230 -7.30 8.42 6.50
C VAL A 230 -6.25 9.43 6.03
N VAL A 231 -5.00 9.24 6.43
CA VAL A 231 -3.84 10.01 5.93
C VAL A 231 -3.44 9.44 4.57
N GLN A 232 -3.59 10.25 3.52
CA GLN A 232 -3.39 9.83 2.12
C GLN A 232 -1.97 10.12 1.62
N ASN A 233 -1.49 9.25 0.73
CA ASN A 233 -0.07 9.17 0.36
C ASN A 233 0.45 10.35 -0.45
N VAL A 234 -0.40 11.02 -1.23
CA VAL A 234 0.04 12.05 -2.15
C VAL A 234 0.67 13.25 -1.43
N ASP A 235 0.14 13.61 -0.26
CA ASP A 235 0.53 14.80 0.49
C ASP A 235 0.66 14.58 2.00
N ALA A 236 0.48 13.34 2.47
CA ALA A 236 0.48 12.96 3.89
C ALA A 236 -0.55 13.72 4.73
N ARG A 237 -1.75 13.97 4.17
CA ARG A 237 -2.84 14.68 4.86
C ARG A 237 -4.15 13.89 4.84
N VAL A 238 -5.05 14.28 5.73
CA VAL A 238 -6.46 13.88 5.69
C VAL A 238 -7.20 14.82 4.74
N HIS A 239 -8.10 14.26 3.93
CA HIS A 239 -8.92 15.02 2.99
C HIS A 239 -10.40 14.93 3.35
N ASP A 240 -11.08 16.08 3.35
CA ASP A 240 -12.47 16.17 3.73
C ASP A 240 -13.41 16.03 2.52
N GLY A 241 -14.36 15.10 2.63
CA GLY A 241 -15.39 14.88 1.62
C GLY A 241 -14.95 14.00 0.44
N SER A 242 -15.93 13.35 -0.20
CA SER A 242 -15.68 12.34 -1.23
C SER A 242 -14.99 12.87 -2.49
N ALA A 243 -15.13 14.16 -2.81
CA ALA A 243 -14.45 14.76 -3.95
C ALA A 243 -12.94 14.89 -3.69
N ALA A 244 -12.54 15.43 -2.54
CA ALA A 244 -11.13 15.60 -2.18
C ALA A 244 -10.43 14.25 -1.99
N ILE A 245 -11.09 13.28 -1.34
CA ILE A 245 -10.57 11.92 -1.17
C ILE A 245 -10.28 11.28 -2.53
N ARG A 246 -11.25 11.30 -3.46
CA ARG A 246 -11.05 10.73 -4.81
C ARG A 246 -9.96 11.45 -5.60
N GLN A 247 -9.89 12.78 -5.50
CA GLN A 247 -8.85 13.55 -6.19
C GLN A 247 -7.46 13.15 -5.70
N ALA A 248 -7.28 12.99 -4.39
CA ALA A 248 -6.02 12.51 -3.82
C ALA A 248 -5.68 11.09 -4.31
N LEU A 249 -6.65 10.18 -4.46
CA LEU A 249 -6.43 8.84 -5.02
C LEU A 249 -6.06 8.85 -6.52
N VAL A 250 -6.62 9.80 -7.29
CA VAL A 250 -6.21 10.00 -8.70
C VAL A 250 -4.75 10.45 -8.74
N GLU A 251 -4.40 11.47 -7.96
CA GLU A 251 -3.04 12.01 -7.87
C GLU A 251 -2.05 10.96 -7.36
N GLN A 252 -2.46 10.15 -6.38
CA GLN A 252 -1.69 9.04 -5.82
C GLN A 252 -1.12 8.12 -6.90
N LEU A 253 -1.85 7.90 -8.01
CA LEU A 253 -1.44 6.91 -8.99
C LEU A 253 -0.19 7.31 -9.77
N TYR A 254 0.05 8.62 -9.97
CA TYR A 254 1.14 9.15 -10.79
C TYR A 254 2.12 10.05 -10.03
N LEU A 255 1.83 10.38 -8.78
CA LEU A 255 2.72 11.08 -7.86
C LEU A 255 3.31 10.13 -6.81
N PRO A 256 4.47 10.47 -6.23
CA PRO A 256 5.15 9.60 -5.28
C PRO A 256 4.33 9.31 -4.02
N VAL A 257 4.49 8.09 -3.48
CA VAL A 257 3.99 7.73 -2.16
C VAL A 257 4.84 8.38 -1.08
N GLN A 258 4.28 9.36 -0.36
CA GLN A 258 4.92 10.06 0.75
C GLN A 258 4.85 9.25 2.06
N TRP A 259 5.27 7.98 2.05
CA TRP A 259 5.11 7.09 3.21
C TRP A 259 5.80 7.61 4.47
N THR A 260 7.03 8.11 4.33
CA THR A 260 7.77 8.77 5.41
C THR A 260 6.97 9.92 6.01
N GLY A 261 6.39 10.77 5.15
CA GLY A 261 5.52 11.87 5.56
C GLY A 261 4.25 11.40 6.25
N CYS A 262 3.61 10.32 5.77
CA CYS A 262 2.41 9.75 6.38
C CYS A 262 2.68 9.29 7.81
N VAL A 263 3.77 8.55 8.04
CA VAL A 263 4.15 8.09 9.39
C VAL A 263 4.51 9.26 10.31
N GLN A 264 5.21 10.28 9.79
CA GLN A 264 5.49 11.50 10.55
C GLN A 264 4.22 12.29 10.88
N ALA A 265 3.24 12.33 9.97
CA ALA A 265 1.95 12.95 10.21
C ALA A 265 1.19 12.23 11.33
N LEU A 266 1.15 10.89 11.31
CA LEU A 266 0.59 10.09 12.41
C LEU A 266 1.27 10.42 13.74
N ALA A 267 2.60 10.37 13.80
CA ALA A 267 3.36 10.68 15.01
C ALA A 267 3.10 12.11 15.53
N SER A 268 3.04 13.09 14.63
CA SER A 268 2.75 14.49 14.99
C SER A 268 1.36 14.71 15.59
N GLN A 269 0.44 13.78 15.35
CA GLN A 269 -0.93 13.78 15.89
C GLN A 269 -1.06 12.94 17.17
N GLY A 270 0.06 12.52 17.77
CA GLY A 270 0.09 11.82 19.05
C GLY A 270 0.00 10.30 18.96
N ILE A 271 0.11 9.72 17.76
CA ILE A 271 0.21 8.27 17.58
C ILE A 271 1.56 7.78 18.10
N THR A 272 1.53 6.78 18.98
CA THR A 272 2.73 6.10 19.50
C THR A 272 2.71 4.60 19.22
N ARG A 273 1.57 4.05 18.80
CA ARG A 273 1.35 2.63 18.53
C ARG A 273 0.78 2.47 17.12
N ILE A 274 1.35 1.56 16.34
CA ILE A 274 0.92 1.31 14.97
C ILE A 274 0.77 -0.18 14.72
N ALA A 275 -0.42 -0.61 14.30
CA ALA A 275 -0.65 -1.98 13.85
C ALA A 275 -0.55 -2.08 12.33
N GLU A 276 0.32 -2.94 11.80
CA GLU A 276 0.31 -3.30 10.37
C GLU A 276 -0.74 -4.38 10.13
N CYS A 277 -1.89 -3.92 9.63
CA CYS A 277 -3.13 -4.67 9.49
C CYS A 277 -3.22 -5.33 8.11
N GLY A 278 -2.49 -6.42 7.95
CA GLY A 278 -2.45 -7.21 6.72
C GLY A 278 -1.24 -8.15 6.72
N PRO A 279 -0.97 -8.83 5.60
CA PRO A 279 0.12 -9.79 5.51
C PRO A 279 1.50 -9.12 5.53
N GLY A 280 2.49 -9.87 6.00
CA GLY A 280 3.88 -9.41 6.06
C GLY A 280 4.19 -8.51 7.27
N LYS A 281 5.32 -7.81 7.17
CA LYS A 281 5.84 -6.88 8.19
C LYS A 281 6.65 -5.73 7.58
N VAL A 282 6.34 -5.40 6.33
CA VAL A 282 7.12 -4.44 5.52
C VAL A 282 6.99 -3.05 6.13
N LEU A 283 5.76 -2.62 6.41
CA LEU A 283 5.49 -1.28 6.94
C LEU A 283 6.04 -1.13 8.36
N SER A 284 5.94 -2.16 9.20
CA SER A 284 6.54 -2.17 10.55
C SER A 284 8.06 -1.94 10.48
N GLY A 285 8.73 -2.56 9.49
CA GLY A 285 10.15 -2.32 9.22
C GLY A 285 10.46 -0.89 8.77
N LEU A 286 9.64 -0.32 7.89
CA LEU A 286 9.77 1.07 7.44
C LEU A 286 9.53 2.06 8.58
N ILE A 287 8.47 1.87 9.37
CA ILE A 287 8.11 2.71 10.51
C ILE A 287 9.27 2.78 11.50
N LYS A 288 9.87 1.63 11.85
CA LYS A 288 11.04 1.58 12.75
C LYS A 288 12.25 2.36 12.23
N ARG A 289 12.38 2.54 10.91
CA ARG A 289 13.44 3.36 10.27
C ARG A 289 13.10 4.84 10.24
N ILE A 290 11.81 5.18 10.12
CA ILE A 290 11.30 6.55 10.12
C ILE A 290 11.36 7.15 11.52
N ASP A 291 10.80 6.45 12.51
CA ASP A 291 10.77 6.86 13.90
C ASP A 291 10.87 5.65 14.82
N LYS A 292 11.97 5.58 15.58
CA LYS A 292 12.26 4.46 16.48
C LYS A 292 11.44 4.47 17.77
N SER A 293 10.73 5.57 18.06
CA SER A 293 9.89 5.69 19.26
C SER A 293 8.52 5.03 19.09
N LEU A 294 8.09 4.78 17.85
CA LEU A 294 6.81 4.17 17.54
C LEU A 294 6.83 2.65 17.79
N ASP A 295 5.86 2.15 18.55
CA ASP A 295 5.62 0.72 18.76
C ASP A 295 4.83 0.17 17.56
N ALA A 296 5.55 -0.31 16.54
CA ALA A 296 4.98 -0.87 15.32
C ALA A 296 4.92 -2.41 15.37
N ARG A 297 3.72 -2.98 15.22
CA ARG A 297 3.48 -4.43 15.32
C ARG A 297 2.72 -4.98 14.11
N PRO A 298 3.20 -6.05 13.45
CA PRO A 298 2.42 -6.74 12.43
C PRO A 298 1.27 -7.53 13.06
N LEU A 299 0.23 -7.82 12.28
CA LEU A 299 -0.94 -8.61 12.70
C LEU A 299 -1.16 -9.86 11.83
N ALA A 300 -0.18 -10.24 11.00
CA ALA A 300 -0.34 -11.24 9.95
C ALA A 300 -0.38 -12.71 10.43
N THR A 301 0.14 -13.00 11.63
CA THR A 301 0.29 -14.36 12.17
C THR A 301 -0.45 -14.50 13.50
N PRO A 302 -0.83 -15.73 13.93
CA PRO A 302 -1.49 -15.94 15.21
C PRO A 302 -0.71 -15.37 16.40
N ALA A 303 0.61 -15.56 16.41
CA ALA A 303 1.47 -15.08 17.50
C ALA A 303 1.56 -13.56 17.55
N ASP A 304 1.78 -12.91 16.40
CA ASP A 304 1.87 -11.45 16.33
C ASP A 304 0.52 -10.79 16.66
N TYR A 305 -0.56 -11.34 16.09
CA TYR A 305 -1.93 -10.87 16.35
C TYR A 305 -2.29 -10.98 17.84
N ALA A 306 -2.06 -12.15 18.45
CA ALA A 306 -2.34 -12.35 19.88
C ALA A 306 -1.49 -11.43 20.77
N GLY A 307 -0.20 -11.25 20.45
CA GLY A 307 0.69 -10.37 21.20
C GLY A 307 0.33 -8.89 21.10
N ALA A 308 -0.17 -8.42 19.95
CA ALA A 308 -0.69 -7.08 19.80
C ALA A 308 -2.02 -6.90 20.54
N LEU A 309 -2.91 -7.91 20.47
CA LEU A 309 -4.20 -7.87 21.16
C LEU A 309 -4.03 -7.88 22.68
N ASP A 310 -3.11 -8.68 23.23
CA ASP A 310 -2.79 -8.68 24.67
C ASP A 310 -2.23 -7.33 25.13
N ALA A 311 -1.27 -6.76 24.38
CA ALA A 311 -0.63 -5.50 24.74
C ALA A 311 -1.55 -4.28 24.60
N TRP A 312 -2.50 -4.31 23.65
CA TRP A 312 -3.36 -3.19 23.29
C TRP A 312 -4.86 -3.53 23.42
N ALA A 313 -5.20 -4.48 24.31
CA ALA A 313 -6.59 -4.69 24.74
C ALA A 313 -7.06 -3.51 25.59
N HIS A 314 -8.37 -3.24 25.55
CA HIS A 314 -9.04 -2.26 26.41
C HIS A 314 -8.97 -2.63 27.89
#